data_AF-A0A3Q0R639-F1
#
_entry.id   AF-A0A3Q0R639-F1
#
_cell.length_a   1.000
_cell.length_b   1.000
_cell.length_c   1.000
_cell.angle_alpha   90.00
_cell.angle_beta   90.00
_cell.angle_gamma   90.00
#
_symmetry.space_group_name_H-M   'P 1'
#
loop_
_entity.id
_entity.type
_entity.pdbx_description
1 polymer ?
#
loop_
_entity_poly.entity_id
_entity_poly.type
_entity_poly.pdbx_seq_one_letter_code
_entity_poly.pdbx_strand_id
1 'polypeptide(L)'
;ECIHLVLLCVLALSVVLAEQEGENLSGLSNNPDKAIFAVRENGTTCLMVEFAVKFLVPYDVLALNGIDLITEQTSFTLPRGAEIEGKCGSTESEIHISWKNNAYILRIYFSKEFRDKGIEVWKISKVQFVYDTSETSHFINAYNPGKHTASTHRLSALVTPAGRSYVCTAQQTLTLISSDHQKGITVSMYDIQIQPFDITSDFMFSEPYQCITDQRERLEETLPLILGLILGLIIIITLTIYHFHLKLTANQPQLPRDRSMYKNM
;
A
#
# COMPACT_ATOMS: atom_id res chain seq x y z
N GLU A 1 -43.27 33.75 31.66
CA GLU A 1 -41.80 33.58 31.74
C GLU A 1 -41.28 32.19 31.34
N CYS A 2 -42.10 31.13 31.30
CA CYS A 2 -41.64 29.79 30.91
C CYS A 2 -41.38 29.59 29.40
N ILE A 3 -42.04 30.38 28.54
CA ILE A 3 -42.00 30.19 27.07
C ILE A 3 -40.70 30.75 26.46
N HIS A 4 -40.11 31.80 27.06
CA HIS A 4 -38.85 32.38 26.58
C HIS A 4 -37.64 31.49 26.89
N LEU A 5 -37.69 30.68 27.95
CA LEU A 5 -36.61 29.79 28.35
C LEU A 5 -36.51 28.55 27.45
N VAL A 6 -37.65 28.07 26.93
CA VAL A 6 -37.70 26.93 26.00
C VAL A 6 -37.16 27.33 24.62
N LEU A 7 -37.45 28.55 24.16
CA LEU A 7 -36.98 29.03 22.87
C LEU A 7 -35.45 29.27 22.84
N LEU A 8 -34.85 29.67 23.96
CA LEU A 8 -33.39 29.80 24.08
C LEU A 8 -32.67 28.43 24.16
N CYS A 9 -33.30 27.39 24.72
CA CYS A 9 -32.72 26.05 24.71
C CYS A 9 -32.76 25.37 23.33
N VAL A 10 -33.76 25.68 22.49
CA VAL A 10 -33.85 25.12 21.12
C VAL A 10 -32.85 25.78 20.16
N LEU A 11 -32.37 26.99 20.48
CA LEU A 11 -31.37 27.71 19.67
C LEU A 11 -29.90 27.43 20.07
N ALA A 12 -29.65 26.63 21.12
CA ALA A 12 -28.30 26.35 21.62
C ALA A 12 -27.79 24.92 21.37
N LEU A 13 -28.49 24.13 20.56
CA LEU A 13 -28.15 22.74 20.24
C LEU A 13 -28.17 22.47 18.72
N SER A 14 -27.76 23.43 17.90
CA SER A 14 -27.15 23.09 16.62
C SER A 14 -25.69 22.73 16.88
N VAL A 15 -25.45 21.54 17.43
CA VAL A 15 -24.15 20.90 17.25
C VAL A 15 -24.00 20.81 15.73
N VAL A 16 -23.07 21.58 15.17
CA VAL A 16 -22.65 21.46 13.78
C VAL A 16 -22.08 20.04 13.69
N LEU A 17 -22.92 19.10 13.27
CA LEU A 17 -22.47 17.79 12.86
C LEU A 17 -21.66 18.08 11.59
N ALA A 18 -20.34 17.98 11.69
CA ALA A 18 -19.46 18.20 10.55
C ALA A 18 -19.97 17.33 9.40
N GLU A 19 -20.36 17.96 8.29
CA GLU A 19 -20.82 17.26 7.09
C GLU A 19 -19.59 16.58 6.49
N GLN A 20 -19.56 15.25 6.58
CA GLN A 20 -18.49 14.42 6.04
C GLN A 20 -18.90 13.98 4.64
N GLU A 21 -18.13 14.39 3.65
CA GLU A 21 -18.41 14.15 2.23
C GLU A 21 -17.33 13.24 1.64
N GLY A 22 -17.75 12.15 0.98
CA GLY A 22 -16.87 11.28 0.23
C GLY A 22 -16.80 11.68 -1.24
N GLU A 23 -15.58 11.80 -1.77
CA GLU A 23 -15.31 12.21 -3.14
C GLU A 23 -14.62 11.06 -3.90
N ASN A 24 -15.21 10.65 -5.01
CA ASN A 24 -14.63 9.65 -5.89
C ASN A 24 -13.90 10.34 -7.05
N LEU A 25 -12.58 10.37 -6.96
CA LEU A 25 -11.67 10.99 -7.93
C LEU A 25 -11.09 9.97 -8.90
N SER A 26 -11.58 8.73 -8.87
CA SER A 26 -11.03 7.62 -9.66
C SER A 26 -10.97 7.95 -11.14
N GLY A 27 -11.86 8.81 -11.67
CA GLY A 27 -11.85 9.28 -13.05
C GLY A 27 -10.56 10.00 -13.49
N LEU A 28 -9.76 10.50 -12.56
CA LEU A 28 -8.48 11.16 -12.84
C LEU A 28 -7.33 10.18 -13.08
N SER A 29 -7.46 8.91 -12.65
CA SER A 29 -6.42 7.92 -12.85
C SER A 29 -6.35 7.43 -14.30
N ASN A 30 -5.13 7.34 -14.84
CA ASN A 30 -4.87 6.71 -16.13
C ASN A 30 -4.86 5.17 -16.05
N ASN A 31 -4.79 4.60 -14.85
CA ASN A 31 -4.86 3.16 -14.64
C ASN A 31 -6.32 2.76 -14.34
N PRO A 32 -6.96 1.89 -15.15
CA PRO A 32 -8.35 1.49 -14.95
C PRO A 32 -8.59 0.66 -13.68
N ASP A 33 -7.54 0.06 -13.10
CA ASP A 33 -7.63 -0.76 -11.89
C ASP A 33 -7.40 0.06 -10.61
N LYS A 34 -6.87 1.28 -10.72
CA LYS A 34 -6.68 2.18 -9.58
C LYS A 34 -7.92 3.01 -9.32
N ALA A 35 -8.29 3.04 -8.06
CA ALA A 35 -9.32 3.94 -7.55
C ALA A 35 -8.67 5.02 -6.67
N ILE A 36 -9.23 6.23 -6.73
CA ILE A 36 -8.80 7.38 -5.93
C ILE A 36 -10.01 7.87 -5.16
N PHE A 37 -9.93 7.85 -3.84
CA PHE A 37 -11.00 8.30 -2.96
C PHE A 37 -10.45 9.32 -1.96
N ALA A 38 -11.26 10.34 -1.68
CA ALA A 38 -10.99 11.32 -0.65
C ALA A 38 -12.20 11.44 0.29
N VAL A 39 -11.94 11.67 1.56
CA VAL A 39 -12.94 12.02 2.56
C VAL A 39 -12.66 13.45 2.99
N ARG A 40 -13.72 14.27 3.02
CA ARG A 40 -13.65 15.68 3.38
C ARG A 40 -14.42 15.93 4.65
N GLU A 41 -13.89 16.85 5.46
CA GLU A 41 -14.51 17.34 6.68
C GLU A 41 -14.43 18.87 6.66
N ASN A 42 -15.57 19.54 6.82
CA ASN A 42 -15.68 21.00 6.77
C ASN A 42 -15.07 21.62 5.49
N GLY A 43 -15.23 20.93 4.35
CA GLY A 43 -14.70 21.36 3.06
C GLY A 43 -13.20 21.11 2.84
N THR A 44 -12.49 20.51 3.79
CA THR A 44 -11.07 20.17 3.66
C THR A 44 -10.85 18.67 3.58
N THR A 45 -9.89 18.22 2.77
CA THR A 45 -9.51 16.82 2.64
C THR A 45 -8.79 16.35 3.90
N CYS A 46 -9.28 15.29 4.52
CA CYS A 46 -8.73 14.78 5.77
C CYS A 46 -8.18 13.35 5.65
N LEU A 47 -8.71 12.57 4.72
CA LEU A 47 -8.23 11.22 4.40
C LEU A 47 -8.25 11.04 2.89
N MET A 48 -7.17 10.47 2.34
CA MET A 48 -7.07 10.18 0.91
C MET A 48 -6.43 8.82 0.69
N VAL A 49 -6.95 8.09 -0.28
CA VAL A 49 -6.42 6.78 -0.69
C VAL A 49 -6.40 6.68 -2.20
N GLU A 50 -5.31 6.13 -2.71
CA GLU A 50 -5.14 5.71 -4.09
C GLU A 50 -4.59 4.28 -4.06
N PHE A 51 -5.30 3.33 -4.66
CA PHE A 51 -4.84 1.94 -4.74
C PHE A 51 -5.67 1.13 -5.74
N ALA A 52 -5.16 -0.03 -6.12
CA ALA A 52 -5.94 -1.10 -6.73
C ALA A 52 -6.14 -2.24 -5.71
N VAL A 53 -7.35 -2.82 -5.65
CA VAL A 53 -7.66 -3.91 -4.71
C VAL A 53 -8.26 -5.09 -5.47
N LYS A 54 -7.78 -6.29 -5.14
CA LYS A 54 -8.34 -7.57 -5.58
C LYS A 54 -8.78 -8.38 -4.37
N PHE A 55 -9.97 -8.96 -4.48
CA PHE A 55 -10.55 -9.86 -3.49
C PHE A 55 -10.53 -11.29 -4.04
N LEU A 56 -10.20 -12.25 -3.19
CA LEU A 56 -10.36 -13.67 -3.45
C LEU A 56 -11.21 -14.25 -2.32
N VAL A 57 -12.45 -14.63 -2.66
CA VAL A 57 -13.47 -15.04 -1.69
C VAL A 57 -13.83 -16.50 -1.95
N PRO A 58 -13.52 -17.41 -1.02
CA PRO A 58 -14.07 -18.76 -1.05
C PRO A 58 -15.55 -18.76 -0.63
N TYR A 59 -16.38 -19.55 -1.32
CA TYR A 59 -17.79 -19.74 -1.00
C TYR A 59 -18.18 -21.19 -1.25
N ASP A 60 -19.23 -21.66 -0.59
CA ASP A 60 -19.65 -23.05 -0.74
C ASP A 60 -20.72 -23.20 -1.79
N VAL A 61 -20.70 -24.30 -2.53
CA VAL A 61 -21.72 -24.70 -3.50
C VAL A 61 -22.07 -26.17 -3.31
N LEU A 62 -23.28 -26.55 -3.72
CA LEU A 62 -23.68 -27.96 -3.75
C LEU A 62 -22.99 -28.64 -4.94
N ALA A 63 -22.35 -29.77 -4.67
CA ALA A 63 -21.82 -30.65 -5.72
C ALA A 63 -22.95 -31.19 -6.60
N LEU A 64 -22.58 -31.74 -7.77
CA LEU A 64 -23.55 -32.28 -8.74
C LEU A 64 -24.42 -33.41 -8.19
N ASN A 65 -24.00 -34.08 -7.12
CA ASN A 65 -24.79 -35.10 -6.44
C ASN A 65 -25.91 -34.52 -5.53
N GLY A 66 -25.95 -33.21 -5.35
CA GLY A 66 -26.96 -32.49 -4.57
C GLY A 66 -26.85 -32.64 -3.05
N ILE A 67 -25.77 -33.26 -2.54
CA ILE A 67 -25.60 -33.59 -1.12
C ILE A 67 -24.28 -33.06 -0.58
N ASP A 68 -23.19 -33.23 -1.31
CA ASP A 68 -21.87 -32.82 -0.84
C ASP A 68 -21.67 -31.31 -1.02
N LEU A 69 -21.05 -30.69 -0.03
CA LEU A 69 -20.67 -29.29 -0.06
C LEU A 69 -19.22 -29.16 -0.54
N ILE A 70 -18.98 -28.39 -1.58
CA ILE A 70 -17.64 -28.08 -2.08
C ILE A 70 -17.38 -26.58 -1.96
N THR A 71 -16.13 -26.20 -1.73
CA THR A 71 -15.74 -24.78 -1.68
C THR A 71 -15.18 -24.37 -3.03
N GLU A 72 -15.84 -23.40 -3.68
CA GLU A 72 -15.35 -22.70 -4.86
C GLU A 72 -14.71 -21.37 -4.44
N GLN A 73 -14.02 -20.73 -5.39
CA GLN A 73 -13.41 -19.41 -5.19
C GLN A 73 -13.81 -18.48 -6.32
N THR A 74 -14.14 -17.25 -5.96
CA THR A 74 -14.36 -16.16 -6.90
C THR A 74 -13.37 -15.04 -6.62
N SER A 75 -12.98 -14.32 -7.68
CA SER A 75 -12.12 -13.15 -7.54
C SER A 75 -12.69 -11.97 -8.32
N PHE A 76 -12.63 -10.80 -7.71
CA PHE A 76 -13.07 -9.55 -8.31
C PHE A 76 -12.25 -8.38 -7.77
N THR A 77 -12.25 -7.28 -8.51
CA THR A 77 -11.50 -6.07 -8.18
C THR A 77 -12.43 -4.97 -7.66
N LEU A 78 -11.87 -4.02 -6.93
CA LEU A 78 -12.61 -2.82 -6.52
C LEU A 78 -12.95 -1.97 -7.76
N PRO A 79 -14.23 -1.70 -8.04
CA PRO A 79 -14.59 -0.91 -9.21
C PRO A 79 -14.34 0.59 -9.00
N ARG A 80 -14.00 1.30 -10.08
CA ARG A 80 -13.84 2.77 -10.07
C ARG A 80 -15.11 3.52 -9.70
N GLY A 81 -16.28 2.96 -9.98
CA GLY A 81 -17.59 3.58 -9.69
C GLY A 81 -18.12 3.28 -8.28
N ALA A 82 -17.26 2.91 -7.34
CA ALA A 82 -17.66 2.67 -5.96
C ALA A 82 -18.07 3.99 -5.26
N GLU A 83 -19.02 3.87 -4.34
CA GLU A 83 -19.43 4.93 -3.43
C GLU A 83 -18.47 4.96 -2.24
N ILE A 84 -18.29 6.15 -1.68
CA ILE A 84 -17.30 6.42 -0.65
C ILE A 84 -17.95 7.18 0.50
N GLU A 85 -17.73 6.68 1.71
CA GLU A 85 -18.03 7.33 2.97
C GLU A 85 -16.80 7.23 3.87
N GLY A 86 -16.70 8.08 4.88
CA GLY A 86 -15.64 7.95 5.87
C GLY A 86 -15.79 8.93 7.01
N LYS A 87 -14.99 8.72 8.05
CA LYS A 87 -14.88 9.64 9.18
C LYS A 87 -13.43 9.95 9.45
N CYS A 88 -13.18 11.23 9.68
CA CYS A 88 -11.88 11.72 10.10
C CYS A 88 -11.89 12.02 11.59
N GLY A 89 -10.74 11.83 12.22
CA GLY A 89 -10.56 12.07 13.64
C GLY A 89 -9.09 12.29 13.93
N SER A 90 -8.79 12.81 15.12
CA SER A 90 -7.41 13.14 15.50
C SER A 90 -6.54 11.90 15.75
N THR A 91 -7.14 10.79 16.20
CA THR A 91 -6.42 9.54 16.51
C THR A 91 -6.96 8.33 15.77
N GLU A 92 -8.22 8.37 15.35
CA GLU A 92 -8.88 7.28 14.62
C GLU A 92 -9.53 7.86 13.37
N SER A 93 -9.48 7.12 12.27
CA SER A 93 -10.17 7.49 11.04
C SER A 93 -10.59 6.22 10.31
N GLU A 94 -11.67 6.30 9.55
CA GLU A 94 -12.24 5.16 8.84
C GLU A 94 -12.67 5.57 7.44
N ILE A 95 -12.52 4.64 6.50
CA ILE A 95 -12.99 4.77 5.13
C ILE A 95 -13.83 3.56 4.77
N HIS A 96 -15.02 3.79 4.22
CA HIS A 96 -15.98 2.79 3.78
C HIS A 96 -16.22 2.95 2.28
N ILE A 97 -15.84 1.93 1.51
CA ILE A 97 -15.99 1.91 0.06
C ILE A 97 -17.02 0.85 -0.29
N SER A 98 -18.15 1.23 -0.86
CA SER A 98 -19.24 0.32 -1.20
C SER A 98 -19.53 0.30 -2.69
N TRP A 99 -20.00 -0.84 -3.20
CA TRP A 99 -20.43 -0.96 -4.59
C TRP A 99 -21.51 -2.02 -4.75
N LYS A 100 -22.16 -2.02 -5.92
CA LYS A 100 -23.28 -2.92 -6.27
C LYS A 100 -24.39 -2.87 -5.21
N ASN A 101 -24.97 -1.68 -5.01
CA ASN A 101 -26.08 -1.47 -4.07
C ASN A 101 -25.78 -1.99 -2.65
N ASN A 102 -24.58 -1.76 -2.14
CA ASN A 102 -24.11 -2.21 -0.82
C ASN A 102 -24.03 -3.74 -0.62
N ALA A 103 -23.98 -4.51 -1.72
CA ALA A 103 -23.64 -5.94 -1.70
C ALA A 103 -22.19 -6.16 -1.25
N TYR A 104 -21.30 -5.22 -1.59
CA TYR A 104 -19.90 -5.25 -1.18
C TYR A 104 -19.53 -3.96 -0.46
N ILE A 105 -18.81 -4.08 0.66
CA ILE A 105 -18.31 -2.94 1.45
C ILE A 105 -16.92 -3.27 1.98
N LEU A 106 -15.90 -2.53 1.53
CA LEU A 106 -14.57 -2.54 2.11
C LEU A 106 -14.48 -1.42 3.16
N ARG A 107 -14.11 -1.78 4.38
CA ARG A 107 -13.86 -0.85 5.49
C ARG A 107 -12.42 -0.95 5.94
N ILE A 108 -11.72 0.17 5.93
CA ILE A 108 -10.35 0.27 6.42
C ILE A 108 -10.33 1.25 7.59
N TYR A 109 -9.79 0.79 8.71
CA TYR A 109 -9.67 1.55 9.94
C TYR A 109 -8.21 1.91 10.17
N PHE A 110 -7.99 3.17 10.51
CA PHE A 110 -6.67 3.74 10.76
C PHE A 110 -6.59 4.21 12.21
N SER A 111 -5.42 4.02 12.81
CA SER A 111 -5.11 4.53 14.15
C SER A 111 -3.79 5.27 14.15
N LYS A 112 -3.74 6.43 14.80
CA LYS A 112 -2.53 7.20 15.07
C LYS A 112 -2.14 7.03 16.54
N GLU A 113 -0.88 6.67 16.77
CA GLU A 113 -0.34 6.35 18.10
C GLU A 113 1.08 6.90 18.27
N PHE A 114 1.46 7.16 19.51
CA PHE A 114 2.85 7.48 19.86
C PHE A 114 3.62 6.19 20.15
N ARG A 115 4.74 6.00 19.47
CA ARG A 115 5.69 4.92 19.79
C ARG A 115 6.65 5.31 20.89
N ASP A 116 7.21 4.31 21.56
CA ASP A 116 8.33 4.47 22.47
C ASP A 116 9.42 5.26 21.74
N LYS A 117 9.81 6.43 22.30
CA LYS A 117 10.63 7.52 21.72
C LYS A 117 9.86 8.78 21.26
N GLY A 118 8.54 8.86 21.48
CA GLY A 118 7.76 10.06 21.21
C GLY A 118 7.53 10.34 19.72
N ILE A 119 7.74 9.33 18.87
CA ILE A 119 7.48 9.42 17.43
C ILE A 119 6.02 9.06 17.19
N GLU A 120 5.26 9.99 16.63
CA GLU A 120 3.88 9.75 16.23
C GLU A 120 3.85 9.00 14.88
N VAL A 121 3.10 7.91 14.84
CA VAL A 121 2.92 7.08 13.64
C VAL A 121 1.46 6.73 13.48
N TRP A 122 1.04 6.52 12.24
CA TRP A 122 -0.25 5.93 11.93
C TRP A 122 -0.08 4.55 11.31
N LYS A 123 -1.12 3.73 11.42
CA LYS A 123 -1.17 2.37 10.85
C LYS A 123 -2.61 2.01 10.46
N ILE A 124 -2.75 1.00 9.61
CA ILE A 124 -4.01 0.28 9.47
C ILE A 124 -4.18 -0.63 10.68
N SER A 125 -5.24 -0.39 11.46
CA SER A 125 -5.57 -1.12 12.69
C SER A 125 -6.54 -2.28 12.44
N LYS A 126 -7.39 -2.17 11.43
CA LYS A 126 -8.36 -3.20 11.04
C LYS A 126 -8.76 -3.03 9.58
N VAL A 127 -8.94 -4.14 8.88
CA VAL A 127 -9.65 -4.20 7.60
C VAL A 127 -10.84 -5.13 7.77
N GLN A 128 -11.99 -4.70 7.24
CA GLN A 128 -13.22 -5.47 7.24
C GLN A 128 -13.82 -5.46 5.84
N PHE A 129 -14.24 -6.62 5.37
CA PHE A 129 -14.88 -6.78 4.07
C PHE A 129 -16.24 -7.45 4.26
N VAL A 130 -17.28 -6.73 3.85
CA VAL A 130 -18.66 -7.21 3.84
C VAL A 130 -18.98 -7.60 2.40
N TYR A 131 -19.53 -8.79 2.21
CA TYR A 131 -19.85 -9.33 0.88
C TYR A 131 -21.15 -10.12 0.95
N ASP A 132 -21.95 -10.03 -0.11
CA ASP A 132 -23.23 -10.73 -0.23
C ASP A 132 -23.11 -11.87 -1.24
N THR A 133 -23.21 -13.11 -0.77
CA THR A 133 -23.17 -14.31 -1.62
C THR A 133 -24.47 -14.54 -2.38
N SER A 134 -25.52 -13.76 -2.11
CA SER A 134 -26.71 -13.71 -2.97
C SER A 134 -26.51 -12.90 -4.25
N GLU A 135 -25.42 -12.12 -4.36
CA GLU A 135 -25.08 -11.41 -5.58
C GLU A 135 -24.50 -12.37 -6.64
N THR A 136 -25.35 -12.69 -7.61
CA THR A 136 -25.10 -13.75 -8.59
C THR A 136 -24.02 -13.45 -9.63
N SER A 137 -23.53 -12.20 -9.75
CA SER A 137 -22.49 -11.88 -10.73
C SER A 137 -21.15 -12.58 -10.46
N HIS A 138 -20.86 -12.86 -9.18
CA HIS A 138 -19.60 -13.48 -8.75
C HIS A 138 -19.80 -14.78 -7.99
N PHE A 139 -20.97 -15.00 -7.40
CA PHE A 139 -21.29 -16.18 -6.58
C PHE A 139 -22.37 -17.02 -7.27
N ILE A 140 -21.94 -17.97 -8.09
CA ILE A 140 -22.86 -18.82 -8.85
C ILE A 140 -23.25 -20.02 -7.97
N ASN A 141 -24.55 -20.26 -7.80
CA ASN A 141 -25.08 -21.38 -7.01
C ASN A 141 -24.55 -21.46 -5.57
N ALA A 142 -24.30 -20.31 -4.94
CA ALA A 142 -23.86 -20.26 -3.55
C ALA A 142 -24.86 -20.98 -2.63
N TYR A 143 -24.35 -21.87 -1.79
CA TYR A 143 -25.10 -22.57 -0.78
C TYR A 143 -25.39 -21.64 0.39
N ASN A 144 -26.67 -21.56 0.79
CA ASN A 144 -27.17 -20.64 1.82
C ASN A 144 -26.69 -19.19 1.62
N PRO A 145 -27.11 -18.54 0.52
CA PRO A 145 -26.62 -17.22 0.15
C PRO A 145 -27.07 -16.16 1.16
N GLY A 146 -26.24 -15.15 1.37
CA GLY A 146 -26.55 -14.03 2.23
C GLY A 146 -25.34 -13.12 2.49
N LYS A 147 -25.51 -12.19 3.42
CA LYS A 147 -24.50 -11.20 3.76
C LYS A 147 -23.54 -11.72 4.81
N HIS A 148 -22.26 -11.69 4.49
CA HIS A 148 -21.17 -12.14 5.35
C HIS A 148 -20.21 -10.98 5.65
N THR A 149 -19.47 -11.11 6.74
CA THR A 149 -18.45 -10.13 7.14
C THR A 149 -17.18 -10.87 7.48
N ALA A 150 -16.08 -10.50 6.84
CA ALA A 150 -14.74 -10.95 7.21
C ALA A 150 -13.93 -9.78 7.76
N SER A 151 -13.04 -10.05 8.71
CA SER A 151 -12.19 -9.02 9.29
C SER A 151 -10.82 -9.52 9.69
N THR A 152 -9.85 -8.61 9.75
CA THR A 152 -8.53 -8.87 10.32
C THR A 152 -8.57 -8.78 11.84
N HIS A 153 -7.79 -9.61 12.53
CA HIS A 153 -7.64 -9.55 13.99
C HIS A 153 -6.28 -8.94 14.38
N ARG A 154 -6.30 -7.87 15.20
CA ARG A 154 -5.10 -7.17 15.72
C ARG A 154 -4.09 -6.79 14.61
N LEU A 155 -4.56 -6.10 13.58
CA LEU A 155 -3.72 -5.69 12.46
C LEU A 155 -2.84 -4.48 12.85
N SER A 156 -1.59 -4.50 12.38
CA SER A 156 -0.69 -3.35 12.42
C SER A 156 0.07 -3.31 11.09
N ALA A 157 -0.58 -2.81 10.05
CA ALA A 157 -0.03 -2.77 8.71
C ALA A 157 0.23 -1.32 8.25
N LEU A 158 1.14 -1.16 7.29
CA LEU A 158 1.46 0.13 6.65
C LEU A 158 1.82 1.22 7.66
N VAL A 159 2.63 0.85 8.66
CA VAL A 159 3.07 1.78 9.71
C VAL A 159 3.88 2.91 9.08
N THR A 160 3.44 4.14 9.30
CA THR A 160 3.96 5.32 8.62
C THR A 160 4.08 6.49 9.60
N PRO A 161 5.13 7.32 9.54
CA PRO A 161 5.21 8.53 10.34
C PRO A 161 4.02 9.47 10.12
N ALA A 162 3.58 10.15 11.17
CA ALA A 162 2.55 11.20 11.07
C ALA A 162 2.94 12.28 10.05
N GLY A 163 1.95 12.91 9.41
CA GLY A 163 2.18 13.91 8.36
C GLY A 163 2.70 13.38 7.01
N ARG A 164 2.82 12.06 6.82
CA ARG A 164 3.31 11.45 5.57
C ARG A 164 2.32 10.47 4.95
N SER A 165 2.34 10.35 3.62
CA SER A 165 1.59 9.33 2.90
C SER A 165 2.41 8.05 2.75
N TYR A 166 1.83 6.88 2.96
CA TYR A 166 2.49 5.60 2.66
C TYR A 166 2.44 5.32 1.17
N VAL A 167 3.57 4.94 0.55
CA VAL A 167 3.65 4.58 -0.88
C VAL A 167 4.28 3.19 -1.07
N CYS A 168 3.61 2.33 -1.84
CA CYS A 168 4.12 0.99 -2.16
C CYS A 168 3.58 0.47 -3.50
N THR A 169 4.47 0.13 -4.42
CA THR A 169 4.13 -0.51 -5.71
C THR A 169 3.95 -2.02 -5.54
N ALA A 170 4.74 -2.65 -4.67
CA ALA A 170 4.64 -4.08 -4.41
C ALA A 170 3.30 -4.48 -3.77
N GLN A 171 2.80 -5.65 -4.20
CA GLN A 171 1.55 -6.24 -3.70
C GLN A 171 1.58 -6.43 -2.17
N GLN A 172 0.60 -5.85 -1.47
CA GLN A 172 0.34 -6.10 -0.05
C GLN A 172 -0.85 -7.05 0.10
N THR A 173 -0.68 -8.15 0.82
CA THR A 173 -1.74 -9.17 0.96
C THR A 173 -2.18 -9.28 2.42
N LEU A 174 -3.48 -9.20 2.65
CA LEU A 174 -4.13 -9.33 3.95
C LEU A 174 -5.09 -10.52 3.93
N THR A 175 -5.06 -11.33 4.98
CA THR A 175 -6.02 -12.43 5.19
C THR A 175 -7.06 -11.98 6.20
N LEU A 176 -8.32 -11.99 5.79
CA LEU A 176 -9.47 -11.68 6.62
C LEU A 176 -10.15 -12.99 7.00
N ILE A 177 -10.61 -13.10 8.25
CA ILE A 177 -11.33 -14.28 8.74
C ILE A 177 -12.83 -13.94 8.71
N SER A 178 -13.61 -14.78 8.03
CA SER A 178 -15.07 -14.67 8.01
C SER A 178 -15.66 -14.81 9.41
N SER A 179 -16.80 -14.18 9.67
CA SER A 179 -17.51 -14.25 10.95
C SER A 179 -17.97 -15.66 11.32
N ASP A 180 -18.13 -16.54 10.34
CA ASP A 180 -18.38 -17.97 10.55
C ASP A 180 -17.12 -18.75 11.00
N HIS A 181 -15.95 -18.10 11.02
CA HIS A 181 -14.64 -18.67 11.34
C HIS A 181 -14.24 -19.89 10.50
N GLN A 182 -14.88 -20.13 9.36
CA GLN A 182 -14.60 -21.31 8.54
C GLN A 182 -13.77 -21.00 7.30
N LYS A 183 -13.74 -19.73 6.86
CA LYS A 183 -13.11 -19.33 5.60
C LYS A 183 -12.23 -18.10 5.74
N GLY A 184 -11.07 -18.16 5.09
CA GLY A 184 -10.14 -17.05 4.94
C GLY A 184 -10.34 -16.35 3.59
N ILE A 185 -10.53 -15.04 3.62
CA ILE A 185 -10.62 -14.19 2.43
C ILE A 185 -9.28 -13.50 2.23
N THR A 186 -8.80 -13.48 1.00
CA THR A 186 -7.56 -12.77 0.66
C THR A 186 -7.89 -11.43 0.02
N VAL A 187 -7.34 -10.36 0.58
CA VAL A 187 -7.40 -8.99 0.04
C VAL A 187 -5.99 -8.61 -0.37
N SER A 188 -5.80 -8.38 -1.67
CA SER A 188 -4.52 -7.95 -2.24
C SER A 188 -4.63 -6.50 -2.71
N MET A 189 -3.71 -5.65 -2.26
CA MET A 189 -3.63 -4.24 -2.58
C MET A 189 -2.36 -3.96 -3.39
N TYR A 190 -2.46 -3.12 -4.41
CA TYR A 190 -1.38 -2.78 -5.34
C TYR A 190 -1.31 -1.28 -5.53
N ASP A 191 -0.13 -0.78 -5.91
CA ASP A 191 0.08 0.63 -6.24
C ASP A 191 -0.51 1.59 -5.21
N ILE A 192 -0.19 1.34 -3.96
CA ILE A 192 -0.79 1.97 -2.79
C ILE A 192 -0.17 3.34 -2.59
N GLN A 193 -1.01 4.37 -2.46
CA GLN A 193 -0.70 5.64 -1.83
C GLN A 193 -1.82 6.02 -0.86
N ILE A 194 -1.53 6.03 0.45
CA ILE A 194 -2.56 6.22 1.49
C ILE A 194 -2.09 7.27 2.50
N GLN A 195 -2.98 8.19 2.86
CA GLN A 195 -2.77 9.13 3.95
C GLN A 195 -4.09 9.36 4.72
N PRO A 196 -4.22 8.82 5.94
CA PRO A 196 -5.45 8.92 6.72
C PRO A 196 -5.50 10.09 7.70
N PHE A 197 -4.38 10.78 7.91
CA PHE A 197 -4.27 11.88 8.87
C PHE A 197 -3.38 13.00 8.32
N ASP A 198 -3.49 14.17 8.93
CA ASP A 198 -2.55 15.29 8.78
C ASP A 198 -2.35 15.74 7.31
N ILE A 199 -3.41 15.68 6.49
CA ILE A 199 -3.43 16.25 5.14
C ILE A 199 -3.55 17.77 5.27
N THR A 200 -2.63 18.49 4.64
CA THR A 200 -2.56 19.96 4.72
C THR A 200 -3.06 20.67 3.47
N SER A 201 -3.17 19.95 2.35
CA SER A 201 -3.55 20.48 1.05
C SER A 201 -4.66 19.63 0.44
N ASP A 202 -5.69 20.28 -0.08
CA ASP A 202 -6.84 19.58 -0.65
C ASP A 202 -6.44 18.72 -1.85
N PHE A 203 -6.93 17.47 -1.84
CA PHE A 203 -6.69 16.49 -2.89
C PHE A 203 -5.21 16.25 -3.23
N MET A 204 -4.31 16.51 -2.28
CA MET A 204 -2.88 16.25 -2.43
C MET A 204 -2.32 15.48 -1.23
N PHE A 205 -1.56 14.43 -1.54
CA PHE A 205 -0.78 13.72 -0.54
C PHE A 205 0.41 14.56 -0.05
N SER A 206 0.78 14.36 1.21
CA SER A 206 2.02 14.86 1.80
C SER A 206 3.24 14.06 1.31
N GLU A 207 4.42 14.34 1.87
CA GLU A 207 5.66 13.65 1.47
C GLU A 207 5.55 12.11 1.58
N PRO A 208 5.95 11.37 0.53
CA PRO A 208 5.77 9.92 0.48
C PRO A 208 6.78 9.17 1.36
N TYR A 209 6.30 8.23 2.16
CA TYR A 209 7.07 7.25 2.90
C TYR A 209 7.01 5.89 2.18
N GLN A 210 8.13 5.49 1.58
CA GLN A 210 8.21 4.28 0.77
C GLN A 210 8.22 3.02 1.64
N CYS A 211 7.54 1.97 1.17
CA CYS A 211 7.56 0.67 1.82
C CYS A 211 8.91 -0.05 1.71
N ILE A 212 9.20 -0.90 2.70
CA ILE A 212 10.44 -1.68 2.78
C ILE A 212 10.58 -2.65 1.59
N THR A 213 9.46 -3.16 1.08
CA THR A 213 9.45 -4.12 -0.04
C THR A 213 10.02 -3.50 -1.31
N ASP A 214 9.51 -2.34 -1.73
CA ASP A 214 10.01 -1.61 -2.90
C ASP A 214 11.49 -1.20 -2.72
N GLN A 215 11.87 -0.80 -1.51
CA GLN A 215 13.26 -0.45 -1.20
C GLN A 215 14.19 -1.64 -1.37
N ARG A 216 13.75 -2.84 -0.95
CA ARG A 216 14.50 -4.08 -1.08
C ARG A 216 14.65 -4.50 -2.53
N GLU A 217 13.56 -4.48 -3.30
CA GLU A 217 13.58 -4.82 -4.72
C GLU A 217 14.55 -3.90 -5.49
N ARG A 218 14.45 -2.59 -5.25
CA ARG A 218 15.39 -1.61 -5.83
C ARG A 218 16.84 -1.88 -5.43
N LEU A 219 17.10 -2.29 -4.19
CA LEU A 219 18.45 -2.63 -3.73
C LEU A 219 18.98 -3.88 -4.45
N GLU A 220 18.17 -4.91 -4.60
CA GLU A 220 18.52 -6.15 -5.30
C GLU A 220 18.83 -5.90 -6.79
N GLU A 221 18.12 -4.97 -7.45
CA GLU A 221 18.43 -4.55 -8.82
C GLU A 221 19.70 -3.69 -8.94
N THR A 222 19.93 -2.79 -7.98
CA THR A 222 21.03 -1.82 -8.04
C THR A 222 22.38 -2.44 -7.64
N LEU A 223 22.37 -3.42 -6.73
CA LEU A 223 23.57 -4.08 -6.21
C LEU A 223 24.47 -4.68 -7.31
N PRO A 224 23.98 -5.52 -8.24
CA PRO A 224 24.82 -6.09 -9.29
C PRO A 224 25.38 -5.03 -10.23
N LEU A 225 24.64 -3.94 -10.49
CA LEU A 225 25.09 -2.84 -11.34
C LEU A 225 26.26 -2.07 -10.69
N ILE A 226 26.16 -1.76 -9.39
CA ILE A 226 27.25 -1.12 -8.64
C ILE A 226 28.48 -2.03 -8.59
N LEU A 227 28.30 -3.33 -8.28
CA LEU A 227 29.41 -4.29 -8.24
C LEU A 227 30.08 -4.43 -9.60
N GLY A 228 29.30 -4.49 -10.68
CA GLY A 228 29.80 -4.52 -12.05
C GLY A 228 30.62 -3.28 -12.41
N LEU A 229 30.16 -2.08 -12.03
CA LEU A 229 30.88 -0.82 -12.25
C LEU A 229 32.19 -0.77 -11.47
N ILE A 230 32.20 -1.19 -10.20
CA ILE A 230 33.42 -1.22 -9.38
C ILE A 230 34.44 -2.20 -9.97
N LEU A 231 34.01 -3.42 -10.32
CA LEU A 231 34.89 -4.42 -10.94
C LEU A 231 35.43 -3.94 -12.29
N GLY A 232 34.58 -3.34 -13.12
CA GLY A 232 34.98 -2.76 -14.41
C GLY A 232 36.04 -1.67 -14.24
N LEU A 233 35.86 -0.76 -13.28
CA LEU A 233 36.84 0.28 -12.96
C LEU A 233 38.18 -0.31 -12.52
N ILE A 234 38.17 -1.33 -11.66
CA ILE A 234 39.40 -2.01 -11.20
C ILE A 234 40.14 -2.65 -12.39
N ILE A 235 39.43 -3.29 -13.31
CA ILE A 235 40.04 -3.89 -14.52
C ILE A 235 40.68 -2.80 -15.40
N ILE A 236 40.00 -1.68 -15.63
CA ILE A 236 40.57 -0.57 -16.43
C ILE A 236 41.82 0.00 -15.76
N ILE A 237 41.79 0.21 -14.44
CA ILE A 237 42.94 0.74 -13.69
C ILE A 237 44.12 -0.24 -13.76
N THR A 238 43.89 -1.54 -13.55
CA THR A 238 44.96 -2.54 -13.61
C THR A 238 45.57 -2.66 -15.01
N LEU A 239 44.75 -2.63 -16.07
CA LEU A 239 45.24 -2.66 -17.45
C LEU A 239 46.03 -1.41 -17.83
N THR A 240 45.58 -0.23 -17.41
CA THR A 240 46.32 1.01 -17.67
C THR A 240 47.67 1.00 -16.97
N ILE A 241 47.73 0.65 -15.68
CA ILE A 241 49.00 0.50 -14.94
C ILE A 241 49.91 -0.51 -15.62
N TYR A 242 49.38 -1.67 -16.00
CA TYR A 242 50.15 -2.70 -16.71
C TYR A 242 50.74 -2.18 -18.02
N HIS A 243 49.94 -1.47 -18.82
CA HIS A 243 50.40 -0.88 -20.08
C HIS A 243 51.49 0.17 -19.87
N PHE A 244 51.33 1.05 -18.87
CA PHE A 244 52.35 2.03 -18.50
C PHE A 244 53.64 1.35 -18.03
N HIS A 245 53.54 0.32 -17.18
CA HIS A 245 54.70 -0.43 -16.71
C HIS A 245 55.46 -1.07 -17.89
N LEU A 246 54.75 -1.78 -18.78
CA LEU A 246 55.35 -2.41 -19.95
C LEU A 246 56.09 -1.40 -20.84
N LYS A 247 55.49 -0.22 -21.06
CA LYS A 247 56.09 0.86 -21.84
C LYS A 247 57.35 1.44 -21.19
N LEU A 248 57.39 1.53 -19.86
CA LEU A 248 58.57 1.98 -19.12
C LEU A 248 59.69 0.93 -19.15
N THR A 249 59.37 -0.37 -19.01
CA THR A 249 60.36 -1.46 -19.05
C THR A 249 60.94 -1.68 -20.44
N ALA A 250 60.12 -1.55 -21.50
CA ALA A 250 60.58 -1.73 -22.88
C ALA A 250 61.54 -0.63 -23.36
N ASN A 251 61.50 0.56 -22.75
CA ASN A 251 62.35 1.71 -23.10
C ASN A 251 63.68 1.75 -22.33
N GLN A 252 64.06 0.69 -21.60
CA GLN A 252 65.42 0.65 -21.01
C GLN A 252 66.48 0.50 -22.13
N PRO A 253 67.40 1.46 -22.29
CA PRO A 253 68.51 1.31 -23.23
C PRO A 253 69.39 0.15 -22.76
N GLN A 254 69.72 -0.78 -23.67
CA GLN A 254 70.71 -1.81 -23.39
C GLN A 254 72.06 -1.12 -23.09
N LEU A 255 72.49 -1.15 -21.83
CA LEU A 255 73.85 -0.72 -21.49
C LEU A 255 74.84 -1.64 -22.23
N PRO A 256 75.91 -1.09 -22.83
CA PRO A 256 76.91 -1.91 -23.51
C PRO A 256 77.53 -2.87 -22.50
N ARG A 257 77.49 -4.17 -22.79
CA ARG A 257 78.12 -5.20 -21.97
C ARG A 257 79.62 -5.04 -22.09
N ASP A 258 80.23 -4.37 -21.11
CA ASP A 258 81.66 -4.11 -21.09
C ASP A 258 82.43 -5.43 -21.02
N ARG A 259 83.16 -5.74 -22.10
CA ARG A 259 83.80 -7.05 -22.35
C ARG A 259 85.22 -7.11 -21.76
N SER A 260 85.56 -6.26 -20.80
CA SER A 260 86.94 -6.00 -20.38
C SER A 260 87.44 -6.80 -19.16
N MET A 261 86.61 -7.66 -18.54
CA MET A 261 86.97 -8.40 -17.30
C MET A 261 87.41 -9.87 -17.50
N TYR A 262 88.01 -10.24 -18.64
CA TYR A 262 88.61 -11.58 -18.83
C TYR A 262 90.05 -11.53 -19.36
N LYS A 263 90.77 -10.44 -19.09
CA LYS A 263 92.19 -10.35 -19.37
C LYS A 263 92.91 -10.03 -18.07
N ASN A 264 93.05 -11.05 -17.22
CA ASN A 264 94.08 -11.24 -16.18
C ASN A 264 93.63 -12.34 -15.21
N MET A 265 93.74 -13.60 -15.64
CA MET A 265 94.08 -14.76 -14.81
C MET A 265 94.60 -15.86 -15.71
#